data_AF-S4YB02-F1
#
_entry.id   AF-S4YB02-F1
#
_cell.length_a   1.000
_cell.length_b   1.000
_cell.length_c   1.000
_cell.angle_alpha   90.00
_cell.angle_beta   90.00
_cell.angle_gamma   90.00
#
_symmetry.space_group_name_H-M   'P 1'
#
loop_
_entity.id
_entity.type
_entity.pdbx_description
1 polymer ?
#
loop_
_entity_poly.entity_id
_entity_poly.type
_entity_poly.pdbx_seq_one_letter_code
_entity_poly.pdbx_strand_id
1 'polypeptide(L)'
;MALVLDTLKTSLEQQWLVPEQGSYPQSVMESADRFAGAVAGWFAAAQAAGIPCATAAARRAQLMSAAAGALAAGTAPAAGAQLALAVAGYIAGQSFPPGTASFPIATSAAVSLMTATFSDVNGSVAQKAQQIAAACALLAASTLVVFPVAPPPPSPIV
;
A
#
# COMPACT_ATOMS: atom_id res chain seq x y z
N MET A 1 -10.36 -7.29 11.75
CA MET A 1 -10.49 -6.64 10.43
C MET A 1 -9.08 -6.44 9.89
N ALA A 2 -8.68 -7.29 8.94
CA ALA A 2 -7.34 -7.30 8.37
C ALA A 2 -7.21 -6.17 7.34
N LEU A 3 -6.09 -5.43 7.31
CA LEU A 3 -5.90 -4.11 6.66
C LEU A 3 -6.36 -2.92 7.54
N VAL A 4 -5.81 -2.83 8.75
CA VAL A 4 -6.08 -1.72 9.67
C VAL A 4 -5.30 -0.49 9.23
N LEU A 5 -6.01 0.61 8.96
CA LEU A 5 -5.42 1.86 8.48
C LEU A 5 -4.44 2.46 9.50
N ASP A 6 -4.80 2.45 10.79
CA ASP A 6 -3.93 2.95 11.86
C ASP A 6 -2.58 2.22 11.95
N THR A 7 -2.54 0.92 11.65
CA THR A 7 -1.30 0.15 11.65
C THR A 7 -0.37 0.61 10.53
N LEU A 8 -0.91 0.85 9.33
CA LEU A 8 -0.12 1.38 8.22
C LEU A 8 0.33 2.82 8.49
N LYS A 9 -0.56 3.67 8.99
CA LYS A 9 -0.24 5.05 9.38
C LYS A 9 0.92 5.07 10.38
N THR A 10 0.80 4.33 11.48
CA THR A 10 1.84 4.26 12.52
C THR A 10 3.17 3.77 11.95
N SER A 11 3.13 2.77 11.06
CA SER A 11 4.34 2.25 10.40
C SER A 11 4.99 3.29 9.48
N LEU A 12 4.20 4.03 8.69
CA LEU A 12 4.70 5.11 7.84
C LEU A 12 5.29 6.27 8.66
N GLU A 13 4.67 6.63 9.79
CA GLU A 13 5.19 7.64 10.72
C GLU A 13 6.54 7.22 11.33
N GLN A 14 6.63 5.99 11.83
CA GLN A 14 7.80 5.50 12.55
C GLN A 14 8.98 5.10 11.65
N GLN A 15 8.70 4.63 10.44
CA GLN A 15 9.72 4.04 9.57
C GLN A 15 10.11 4.97 8.42
N TRP A 16 9.15 5.68 7.82
CA TRP A 16 9.35 6.39 6.56
C TRP A 16 9.37 7.92 6.69
N LEU A 17 8.42 8.52 7.40
CA LEU A 17 8.17 9.98 7.40
C LEU A 17 8.74 10.75 8.61
N VAL A 18 9.39 10.07 9.56
CA VAL A 18 9.93 10.58 10.86
C VAL A 18 10.40 12.06 10.80
N PRO A 19 9.89 13.00 11.67
CA PRO A 19 10.54 13.19 12.98
C PRO A 19 9.77 13.81 14.18
N GLU A 20 10.28 13.48 15.38
CA GLU A 20 10.60 14.45 16.47
C GLU A 20 12.03 14.29 17.07
N GLN A 21 12.76 13.17 16.87
CA GLN A 21 14.19 13.03 17.25
C GLN A 21 15.06 12.18 16.28
N GLY A 22 14.59 11.88 15.05
CA GLY A 22 15.28 10.99 14.09
C GLY A 22 15.67 11.67 12.77
N SER A 23 16.57 11.06 12.01
CA SER A 23 17.01 11.55 10.69
C SER A 23 16.09 11.06 9.56
N TYR A 24 15.70 11.99 8.67
CA TYR A 24 15.07 11.64 7.39
C TYR A 24 15.99 10.73 6.55
N PRO A 25 15.42 9.87 5.68
CA PRO A 25 16.19 9.06 4.76
C PRO A 25 17.13 9.94 3.93
N GLN A 26 18.41 9.57 3.85
CA GLN A 26 19.44 10.39 3.18
C GLN A 26 19.47 10.15 1.66
N SER A 27 18.72 9.16 1.17
CA SER A 27 18.62 8.85 -0.25
C SER A 27 17.20 8.43 -0.66
N VAL A 28 16.90 8.62 -1.95
CA VAL A 28 15.65 8.16 -2.57
C VAL A 28 15.45 6.65 -2.39
N MET A 29 16.53 5.87 -2.49
CA MET A 29 16.50 4.42 -2.30
C MET A 29 16.18 4.03 -0.86
N GLU A 30 16.77 4.70 0.13
CA GLU A 30 16.48 4.45 1.54
C GLU A 30 15.02 4.81 1.89
N SER A 31 14.52 5.93 1.34
CA SER A 31 13.13 6.34 1.48
C SER A 31 12.17 5.30 0.87
N ALA A 32 12.48 4.82 -0.34
CA ALA A 32 11.69 3.80 -1.01
C ALA A 32 11.69 2.45 -0.29
N ASP A 33 12.82 2.03 0.30
CA ASP A 33 12.89 0.80 1.09
C ASP A 33 12.03 0.89 2.35
N ARG A 34 12.12 1.99 3.10
CA ARG A 34 11.31 2.23 4.30
C ARG A 34 9.81 2.24 3.97
N PHE A 35 9.41 2.91 2.89
CA PHE A 35 8.03 2.89 2.40
C PHE A 35 7.58 1.48 2.03
N ALA A 36 8.35 0.78 1.20
CA ALA A 36 8.01 -0.57 0.75
C ALA A 36 7.96 -1.55 1.92
N GLY A 37 8.81 -1.37 2.94
CA GLY A 37 8.78 -2.13 4.18
C GLY A 37 7.51 -1.92 4.99
N ALA A 38 7.07 -0.66 5.16
CA ALA A 38 5.83 -0.35 5.87
C ALA A 38 4.60 -0.95 5.18
N VAL A 39 4.52 -0.81 3.84
CA VAL A 39 3.40 -1.37 3.04
C VAL A 39 3.44 -2.90 3.04
N ALA A 40 4.59 -3.52 2.79
CA ALA A 40 4.71 -4.98 2.77
C ALA A 40 4.46 -5.60 4.16
N GLY A 41 4.93 -4.94 5.24
CA GLY A 41 4.65 -5.36 6.62
C GLY A 41 3.17 -5.28 6.98
N TRP A 42 2.47 -4.25 6.50
CA TRP A 42 1.01 -4.13 6.66
C TRP A 42 0.25 -5.26 5.95
N PHE A 43 0.66 -5.63 4.73
CA PHE A 43 0.10 -6.80 4.05
C PHE A 43 0.48 -8.13 4.72
N ALA A 44 1.68 -8.27 5.28
CA ALA A 44 2.06 -9.46 6.04
C ALA A 44 1.18 -9.63 7.30
N ALA A 45 0.87 -8.54 8.00
CA ALA A 45 -0.08 -8.55 9.12
C ALA A 45 -1.50 -8.90 8.66
N ALA A 46 -1.92 -8.39 7.49
CA ALA A 46 -3.21 -8.76 6.89
C ALA A 46 -3.27 -10.25 6.50
N GLN A 47 -2.15 -10.81 6.01
CA GLN A 47 -2.03 -12.23 5.69
C GLN A 47 -2.20 -13.12 6.93
N ALA A 48 -1.54 -12.75 8.03
CA ALA A 48 -1.71 -13.45 9.31
C ALA A 48 -3.16 -13.44 9.81
N ALA A 49 -3.94 -12.44 9.39
CA ALA A 49 -5.37 -12.31 9.69
C ALA A 49 -6.29 -12.88 8.59
N GLY A 50 -5.75 -13.64 7.63
CA GLY A 50 -6.52 -14.41 6.64
C GLY A 50 -6.73 -13.74 5.28
N ILE A 51 -6.12 -12.58 5.01
CA ILE A 51 -6.18 -11.96 3.67
C ILE A 51 -5.22 -12.70 2.72
N PRO A 52 -5.65 -13.02 1.49
CA PRO A 52 -4.83 -13.78 0.58
C PRO A 52 -3.78 -12.92 -0.15
N CYS A 53 -2.82 -12.41 0.60
CA CYS A 53 -1.72 -11.55 0.13
C CYS A 53 -0.35 -12.25 0.24
N ALA A 54 -0.28 -13.54 -0.11
CA ALA A 54 0.87 -14.40 0.17
C ALA A 54 2.20 -13.95 -0.50
N THR A 55 2.12 -13.23 -1.61
CA THR A 55 3.30 -12.72 -2.33
C THR A 55 3.72 -11.32 -1.90
N ALA A 56 3.03 -10.71 -0.94
CA ALA A 56 3.29 -9.35 -0.50
C ALA A 56 4.74 -9.13 -0.06
N ALA A 57 5.28 -10.04 0.76
CA ALA A 57 6.67 -9.98 1.22
C ALA A 57 7.66 -10.17 0.06
N ALA A 58 7.42 -11.16 -0.82
CA ALA A 58 8.30 -11.47 -1.95
C ALA A 58 8.38 -10.33 -2.98
N ARG A 59 7.30 -9.55 -3.14
CA ARG A 59 7.23 -8.41 -4.07
C ARG A 59 7.72 -7.09 -3.47
N ARG A 60 8.19 -7.07 -2.22
CA ARG A 60 8.73 -5.85 -1.58
C ARG A 60 9.81 -5.18 -2.43
N ALA A 61 10.75 -5.95 -2.98
CA ALA A 61 11.83 -5.40 -3.81
C ALA A 61 11.32 -4.70 -5.08
N GLN A 62 10.21 -5.20 -5.66
CA GLN A 62 9.56 -4.58 -6.81
C GLN A 62 8.83 -3.29 -6.40
N LEU A 63 8.16 -3.27 -5.25
CA LEU A 63 7.54 -2.06 -4.72
C LEU A 63 8.61 -0.99 -4.40
N MET A 64 9.73 -1.41 -3.82
CA MET A 64 10.86 -0.55 -3.52
C MET A 64 11.45 0.08 -4.78
N SER A 65 11.71 -0.69 -5.84
CA SER A 65 12.25 -0.14 -7.08
C SER A 65 11.27 0.83 -7.76
N ALA A 66 9.98 0.51 -7.77
CA ALA A 66 8.95 1.38 -8.33
C ALA A 66 8.76 2.66 -7.49
N ALA A 67 8.78 2.55 -6.16
CA ALA A 67 8.72 3.70 -5.26
C ALA A 67 9.97 4.59 -5.37
N ALA A 68 11.16 4.01 -5.57
CA ALA A 68 12.37 4.79 -5.83
C ALA A 68 12.26 5.59 -7.14
N GLY A 69 11.74 4.98 -8.20
CA GLY A 69 11.45 5.67 -9.46
C GLY A 69 10.44 6.80 -9.28
N ALA A 70 9.37 6.57 -8.50
CA ALA A 70 8.36 7.57 -8.20
C ALA A 70 8.94 8.76 -7.41
N LEU A 71 9.70 8.49 -6.35
CA LEU A 71 10.30 9.51 -5.51
C LEU A 71 11.43 10.28 -6.23
N ALA A 72 12.01 9.70 -7.29
CA ALA A 72 12.99 10.36 -8.16
C ALA A 72 12.36 11.28 -9.22
N ALA A 73 11.03 11.33 -9.37
CA ALA A 73 10.33 12.03 -10.46
C ALA A 73 10.46 13.57 -10.46
N GLY A 74 11.20 14.15 -9.49
CA GLY A 74 11.60 15.57 -9.48
C GLY A 74 10.48 16.58 -9.23
N THR A 75 9.22 16.16 -9.23
CA THR A 75 8.05 17.00 -8.94
C THR A 75 7.04 16.26 -8.07
N ALA A 76 6.39 17.00 -7.16
CA ALA A 76 5.34 16.47 -6.29
C ALA A 76 4.18 15.76 -7.03
N PRO A 77 3.59 16.33 -8.11
CA PRO A 77 2.53 15.66 -8.84
C PRO A 77 2.98 14.38 -9.54
N ALA A 78 4.17 14.36 -10.15
CA ALA A 78 4.69 13.15 -10.77
C ALA A 78 5.02 12.08 -9.72
N ALA A 79 5.63 12.46 -8.60
CA ALA A 79 5.95 11.53 -7.52
C ALA A 79 4.68 10.90 -6.92
N GLY A 80 3.64 11.69 -6.66
CA GLY A 80 2.35 11.18 -6.15
C GLY A 80 1.66 10.22 -7.12
N ALA A 81 1.61 10.56 -8.40
CA ALA A 81 1.00 9.71 -9.41
C ALA A 81 1.75 8.39 -9.59
N GLN A 82 3.08 8.45 -9.69
CA GLN A 82 3.92 7.27 -9.86
C GLN A 82 3.91 6.38 -8.61
N LEU A 83 3.86 6.95 -7.40
CA LEU A 83 3.79 6.17 -6.17
C LEU A 83 2.46 5.44 -6.04
N ALA A 84 1.35 6.11 -6.39
CA ALA A 84 0.02 5.48 -6.39
C ALA A 84 -0.04 4.32 -7.39
N LEU A 85 0.55 4.49 -8.59
CA LEU A 85 0.67 3.43 -9.59
C LEU A 85 1.58 2.28 -9.13
N ALA A 86 2.69 2.58 -8.44
CA ALA A 86 3.58 1.57 -7.86
C ALA A 86 2.85 0.70 -6.83
N VAL A 87 2.06 1.32 -5.93
CA VAL A 87 1.24 0.60 -4.95
C VAL A 87 0.13 -0.18 -5.65
N ALA A 88 -0.57 0.41 -6.63
CA ALA A 88 -1.61 -0.27 -7.39
C ALA A 88 -1.06 -1.50 -8.13
N GLY A 89 0.09 -1.38 -8.79
CA GLY A 89 0.76 -2.49 -9.47
C GLY A 89 1.29 -3.56 -8.50
N TYR A 90 1.75 -3.15 -7.32
CA TYR A 90 2.13 -4.07 -6.26
C TYR A 90 0.94 -4.90 -5.76
N ILE A 91 -0.22 -4.27 -5.51
CA ILE A 91 -1.43 -4.94 -5.05
C ILE A 91 -2.02 -5.82 -6.16
N ALA A 92 -2.16 -5.31 -7.38
CA ALA A 92 -2.69 -6.07 -8.52
C ALA A 92 -1.84 -7.29 -8.87
N GLY A 93 -0.55 -7.23 -8.59
CA GLY A 93 0.35 -8.34 -8.78
C GLY A 93 0.33 -9.39 -7.67
N GLN A 94 -0.40 -9.18 -6.57
CA GLN A 94 -0.46 -10.20 -5.55
C GLN A 94 -1.21 -11.43 -6.08
N SER A 95 -0.70 -12.62 -5.77
CA SER A 95 -1.38 -13.86 -6.15
C SER A 95 -2.61 -14.03 -5.27
N PHE A 96 -3.77 -13.73 -5.85
CA PHE A 96 -5.07 -13.92 -5.25
C PHE A 96 -5.64 -15.30 -5.63
N PRO A 97 -6.19 -16.07 -4.68
CA PRO A 97 -6.91 -17.30 -4.97
C PRO A 97 -8.10 -17.01 -5.92
N PRO A 98 -8.58 -18.04 -6.64
CA PRO A 98 -9.73 -17.91 -7.52
C PRO A 98 -10.88 -17.20 -6.79
N GLY A 99 -11.37 -16.10 -7.36
CA GLY A 99 -12.41 -15.28 -6.73
C GLY A 99 -11.92 -14.23 -5.72
N THR A 100 -10.71 -13.66 -5.89
CA THR A 100 -10.24 -12.63 -4.94
C THR A 100 -9.60 -11.36 -5.54
N ALA A 101 -9.75 -11.07 -6.83
CA ALA A 101 -9.10 -9.90 -7.43
C ALA A 101 -9.98 -9.14 -8.43
N SER A 102 -10.12 -7.83 -8.22
CA SER A 102 -10.48 -6.86 -9.25
C SER A 102 -9.35 -5.85 -9.44
N PHE A 103 -9.18 -5.29 -10.65
CA PHE A 103 -8.23 -4.20 -10.85
C PHE A 103 -8.54 -3.03 -9.90
N PRO A 104 -7.54 -2.32 -9.35
CA PRO A 104 -7.75 -1.19 -8.44
C PRO A 104 -8.52 -0.05 -9.11
N ILE A 105 -9.85 -0.03 -8.92
CA ILE A 105 -10.75 0.99 -9.50
C ILE A 105 -10.58 2.36 -8.84
N ALA A 106 -10.00 2.41 -7.63
CA ALA A 106 -9.76 3.65 -6.89
C ALA A 106 -8.40 4.33 -7.19
N THR A 107 -7.72 3.92 -8.27
CA THR A 107 -6.37 4.42 -8.60
C THR A 107 -6.33 5.94 -8.76
N SER A 108 -7.32 6.55 -9.41
CA SER A 108 -7.39 8.01 -9.58
C SER A 108 -7.53 8.76 -8.25
N ALA A 109 -8.35 8.25 -7.32
CA ALA A 109 -8.50 8.83 -5.98
C ALA A 109 -7.21 8.70 -5.16
N ALA A 110 -6.52 7.56 -5.26
CA ALA A 110 -5.23 7.35 -4.60
C ALA A 110 -4.15 8.29 -5.14
N VAL A 111 -4.12 8.53 -6.47
CA VAL A 111 -3.24 9.52 -7.09
C VAL A 111 -3.50 10.91 -6.51
N SER A 112 -4.76 11.35 -6.42
CA SER A 112 -5.10 12.66 -5.86
C SER A 112 -4.62 12.83 -4.42
N LEU A 113 -4.82 11.81 -3.56
CA LEU A 113 -4.36 11.84 -2.17
C LEU A 113 -2.84 11.89 -2.06
N MET A 114 -2.11 11.04 -2.79
CA MET A 114 -0.65 11.01 -2.74
C MET A 114 -0.03 12.29 -3.34
N THR A 115 -0.58 12.81 -4.44
CA THR A 115 -0.16 14.09 -5.01
C THR A 115 -0.40 15.24 -4.04
N ALA A 116 -1.53 15.27 -3.33
CA ALA A 116 -1.80 16.28 -2.31
C ALA A 116 -0.76 16.20 -1.17
N THR A 117 -0.41 15.00 -0.71
CA THR A 117 0.61 14.81 0.34
C THR A 117 2.00 15.33 -0.05
N PHE A 118 2.42 15.09 -1.29
CA PHE A 118 3.70 15.57 -1.80
C PHE A 118 3.70 17.07 -2.12
N SER A 119 2.53 17.64 -2.41
CA SER A 119 2.39 19.08 -2.69
C SER A 119 2.27 19.90 -1.41
N ASP A 120 1.78 19.30 -0.32
CA ASP A 120 1.65 19.94 0.99
C ASP A 120 2.97 19.90 1.76
N VAL A 121 3.87 20.86 1.53
CA VAL A 121 5.16 20.94 2.23
C VAL A 121 5.06 21.32 3.71
N ASN A 122 3.92 21.87 4.16
CA ASN A 122 3.73 22.36 5.53
C ASN A 122 2.91 21.41 6.42
N GLY A 123 2.27 20.40 5.83
CA GLY A 123 1.51 19.39 6.58
C GLY A 123 2.36 18.64 7.60
N SER A 124 1.77 18.37 8.76
CA SER A 124 2.42 17.56 9.80
C SER A 124 2.72 16.13 9.31
N VAL A 125 3.74 15.48 9.90
CA VAL A 125 4.08 14.08 9.59
C VAL A 125 2.87 13.16 9.75
N ALA A 126 2.09 13.34 10.82
CA ALA A 126 0.90 12.54 11.08
C ALA A 126 -0.18 12.72 9.99
N GLN A 127 -0.37 13.94 9.51
CA GLN A 127 -1.32 14.24 8.43
C GLN A 127 -0.87 13.62 7.10
N LYS A 128 0.44 13.70 6.78
CA LYS A 128 1.02 13.09 5.59
C LYS A 128 0.92 11.57 5.62
N ALA A 129 1.27 10.95 6.74
CA ALA A 129 1.16 9.51 6.92
C ALA A 129 -0.28 9.02 6.79
N GLN A 130 -1.23 9.77 7.38
CA GLN A 130 -2.65 9.45 7.29
C GLN A 130 -3.19 9.51 5.85
N GLN A 131 -2.79 10.52 5.06
CA GLN A 131 -3.22 10.62 3.66
C GLN A 131 -2.67 9.48 2.80
N ILE A 132 -1.39 9.12 2.98
CA ILE A 132 -0.78 8.01 2.23
C ILE A 132 -1.36 6.67 2.68
N ALA A 133 -1.56 6.47 3.99
CA ALA A 133 -2.23 5.28 4.51
C ALA A 133 -3.66 5.14 3.97
N ALA A 134 -4.41 6.24 3.90
CA ALA A 134 -5.75 6.26 3.31
C ALA A 134 -5.73 5.90 1.82
N ALA A 135 -4.77 6.42 1.05
CA ALA A 135 -4.59 6.07 -0.36
C ALA A 135 -4.29 4.57 -0.55
N CYS A 136 -3.38 4.01 0.25
CA CYS A 136 -3.07 2.58 0.23
C CYS A 136 -4.27 1.71 0.64
N ALA A 137 -5.02 2.13 1.66
CA ALA A 137 -6.21 1.44 2.12
C ALA A 137 -7.33 1.46 1.07
N LEU A 138 -7.55 2.59 0.40
CA LEU A 138 -8.50 2.71 -0.71
C LEU A 138 -8.15 1.78 -1.87
N LEU A 139 -6.86 1.75 -2.27
CA LEU A 139 -6.39 0.82 -3.29
C LEU A 139 -6.64 -0.64 -2.87
N ALA A 140 -6.23 -1.02 -1.67
CA ALA A 140 -6.41 -2.38 -1.15
C ALA A 140 -7.89 -2.77 -1.08
N ALA A 141 -8.75 -1.92 -0.53
CA ALA A 141 -10.19 -2.17 -0.44
C ALA A 141 -10.87 -2.29 -1.81
N SER A 142 -10.38 -1.53 -2.80
CA SER A 142 -10.92 -1.59 -4.18
C SER A 142 -10.43 -2.79 -5.00
N THR A 143 -9.37 -3.47 -4.55
CA THR A 143 -8.77 -4.62 -5.25
C THR A 143 -9.11 -5.96 -4.60
N LEU A 144 -9.21 -5.98 -3.27
CA LEU A 144 -9.42 -7.18 -2.46
C LEU A 144 -10.91 -7.44 -2.24
N VAL A 145 -11.60 -7.84 -3.31
CA VAL A 145 -12.98 -8.35 -3.19
C VAL A 145 -12.90 -9.85 -2.89
N VAL A 146 -13.07 -10.23 -1.62
CA VAL A 146 -13.20 -11.64 -1.24
C VAL A 146 -14.60 -12.11 -1.58
N PHE A 147 -14.77 -12.93 -2.62
CA PHE A 147 -16.05 -13.60 -2.85
C PHE A 147 -16.26 -14.68 -1.76
N PRO A 148 -17.47 -14.81 -1.17
CA PRO A 148 -17.75 -15.89 -0.24
C PRO A 148 -17.51 -17.23 -0.92
N VAL A 149 -16.80 -18.14 -0.23
CA VAL A 149 -16.53 -19.50 -0.71
C VAL A 149 -17.87 -20.15 -1.06
N ALA A 150 -18.01 -20.64 -2.30
CA ALA A 150 -19.25 -21.28 -2.73
C ALA A 150 -19.62 -22.40 -1.74
N PRO A 151 -20.90 -22.54 -1.34
CA PRO A 151 -21.30 -23.61 -0.45
C PRO A 151 -20.89 -24.96 -1.04
N PRO A 152 -20.43 -25.92 -0.21
CA PRO A 152 -20.08 -27.23 -0.71
C PRO A 152 -21.26 -27.83 -1.47
N PRO A 153 -21.01 -28.55 -2.58
CA PRO A 153 -22.09 -29.20 -3.32
C PRO A 153 -22.87 -30.11 -2.36
N PRO A 154 -24.21 -30.20 -2.48
CA PRO A 154 -25.00 -31.08 -1.63
C PRO A 154 -24.44 -32.49 -1.74
N SER A 155 -24.21 -33.13 -0.60
CA SER A 155 -23.80 -34.53 -0.52
C SER A 155 -24.73 -35.38 -1.40
N PRO A 156 -24.20 -36.32 -2.21
CA PRO A 156 -25.06 -37.20 -2.99
C PRO A 156 -26.00 -37.92 -2.03
N ILE A 157 -27.30 -37.87 -2.35
CA ILE A 157 -28.32 -38.64 -1.65
C ILE A 157 -27.99 -40.11 -1.93
N VAL A 158 -27.56 -40.83 -0.89
CA VAL A 158 -27.40 -42.29 -0.89
C VAL A 158 -28.69 -42.92 -0.39
#